data_AF-A0A7U2ZP30-F1
#
_entry.id   AF-A0A7U2ZP30-F1
#
_cell.length_a   1.000
_cell.length_b   1.000
_cell.length_c   1.000
_cell.angle_alpha   90.00
_cell.angle_beta   90.00
_cell.angle_gamma   90.00
#
_symmetry.space_group_name_H-M   'P 1'
#
loop_
_entity.id
_entity.type
_entity.pdbx_description
1 polymer ?
#
loop_
_entity_poly.entity_id
_entity_poly.type
_entity_poly.pdbx_seq_one_letter_code
_entity_poly.pdbx_strand_id
1 'polypeptide(L)' 'MSGLINPQAAPEEAAYALIIELVRAQRVPQYEGDLSSLLAMYDEAVKHFREKETER' A
#
# COMPACT_ATOMS: atom_id res chain seq x y z
N MET A 1 -11.25 -8.56 4.71
CA MET A 1 -10.08 -9.36 5.13
C MET A 1 -9.33 -8.56 6.16
N SER A 2 -9.46 -8.89 7.44
CA SER A 2 -8.47 -8.49 8.47
C SER A 2 -7.70 -9.75 8.84
N GLY A 3 -7.06 -10.35 7.84
CA GLY A 3 -5.91 -11.19 8.10
C GLY A 3 -4.75 -10.22 8.22
N LEU A 4 -4.10 -10.14 9.37
CA LEU A 4 -2.93 -9.29 9.55
C LEU A 4 -1.85 -9.79 8.57
N ILE A 5 -1.72 -9.14 7.42
CA ILE A 5 -0.64 -9.41 6.47
C ILE A 5 0.62 -8.88 7.11
N ASN A 6 1.61 -9.75 7.28
CA ASN A 6 2.94 -9.31 7.70
C ASN A 6 3.57 -8.57 6.51
N PRO A 7 3.76 -7.24 6.58
CA PRO A 7 4.26 -6.47 5.45
C PRO A 7 5.69 -6.83 5.05
N GLN A 8 6.45 -7.47 5.94
CA GLN A 8 7.78 -7.97 5.63
C GLN A 8 7.72 -9.25 4.80
N ALA A 9 6.76 -10.14 5.09
CA ALA A 9 6.65 -11.42 4.39
C ALA A 9 5.94 -11.30 3.02
N ALA A 10 5.07 -10.31 2.85
CA ALA A 10 4.30 -10.08 1.63
C ALA A 10 4.09 -8.56 1.41
N PRO A 11 5.13 -7.82 1.00
CA PRO A 11 5.09 -6.36 0.90
C PRO A 11 4.08 -5.87 -0.15
N GLU A 12 3.90 -6.59 -1.25
CA GLU A 12 2.90 -6.29 -2.28
C GLU A 12 1.48 -6.43 -1.74
N GLU A 13 1.16 -7.54 -1.09
CA GLU A 13 -0.17 -7.79 -0.52
C GLU A 13 -0.49 -6.78 0.60
N ALA A 14 0.51 -6.42 1.41
CA ALA A 14 0.37 -5.39 2.44
C ALA A 14 0.15 -3.99 1.83
N ALA A 15 0.85 -3.64 0.75
CA ALA A 15 0.64 -2.38 0.02
C ALA A 15 -0.77 -2.30 -0.59
N TYR A 16 -1.24 -3.39 -1.20
CA TYR A 16 -2.62 -3.46 -1.71
C TYR A 16 -3.65 -3.29 -0.60
N ALA A 17 -3.49 -4.00 0.52
CA ALA A 17 -4.39 -3.89 1.66
C ALA A 17 -4.41 -2.46 2.23
N LEU A 18 -3.24 -1.83 2.38
CA LEU A 18 -3.14 -0.45 2.83
C LEU A 18 -3.90 0.52 1.91
N ILE A 19 -3.72 0.41 0.60
CA ILE A 19 -4.39 1.29 -0.36
C ILE A 19 -5.90 1.10 -0.31
N ILE A 20 -6.39 -0.14 -0.24
CA ILE A 20 -7.83 -0.42 -0.11
C ILE A 20 -8.40 0.24 1.13
N GLU A 21 -7.72 0.16 2.28
CA GLU A 21 -8.19 0.79 3.52
C GLU A 21 -8.13 2.31 3.45
N LEU A 22 -7.12 2.90 2.82
CA LEU A 22 -7.06 4.35 2.60
C LEU A 22 -8.20 4.85 1.70
N VAL A 23 -8.55 4.09 0.66
CA VAL A 23 -9.69 4.38 -0.22
C VAL A 23 -11.01 4.25 0.55
N ARG A 24 -11.21 3.17 1.32
CA ARG A 24 -12.40 2.98 2.18
C ARG A 24 -12.56 4.10 3.19
N ALA A 25 -11.45 4.57 3.77
CA ALA A 25 -11.42 5.67 4.72
C ALA A 25 -11.54 7.06 4.07
N GLN A 26 -11.69 7.14 2.73
CA GLN A 26 -11.74 8.40 1.97
C GLN A 26 -10.52 9.30 2.21
N ARG A 27 -9.35 8.67 2.46
CA ARG A 27 -8.06 9.34 2.66
C ARG A 27 -7.26 9.51 1.38
N VAL A 28 -7.70 8.87 0.30
CA VAL A 28 -7.23 9.10 -1.06
C VAL A 28 -8.32 9.87 -1.79
N PRO A 29 -8.00 10.84 -2.66
CA PRO A 29 -8.99 11.47 -3.53
C PRO A 29 -9.87 10.41 -4.19
N GLN A 30 -11.20 10.58 -4.13
CA GLN A 30 -12.09 9.72 -4.91
C GLN A 30 -11.70 9.87 -6.37
N TYR A 31 -11.54 8.74 -7.06
CA TYR A 31 -11.00 8.68 -8.41
C TYR A 31 -11.85 9.51 -9.39
N GLU A 32 -11.31 10.62 -9.88
CA GLU A 32 -11.91 11.46 -10.94
C GLU A 32 -11.02 11.57 -12.20
N GLY A 33 -9.99 10.72 -12.34
CA GLY A 33 -8.96 10.90 -13.38
C GLY A 33 -7.96 9.75 -13.52
N ASP A 34 -6.68 10.02 -13.74
CA ASP A 34 -5.62 9.03 -14.01
C ASP A 34 -5.25 8.18 -12.75
N LEU A 35 -4.97 6.88 -12.95
CA LEU A 35 -4.54 5.94 -11.90
C LEU A 35 -3.07 6.14 -11.46
N SER A 36 -2.28 6.94 -12.19
CA SER A 36 -0.84 7.14 -11.92
C SER A 36 -0.52 7.47 -10.46
N SER A 37 -1.31 8.31 -9.79
CA SER A 37 -1.08 8.65 -8.38
C SER A 37 -1.29 7.45 -7.45
N LEU A 38 -2.27 6.60 -7.72
CA LEU A 38 -2.55 5.40 -6.92
C LEU A 38 -1.45 4.36 -7.11
N LEU A 39 -0.96 4.21 -8.34
CA LEU A 39 0.17 3.34 -8.67
C LEU A 39 1.47 3.82 -8.01
N ALA A 40 1.73 5.12 -8.01
CA ALA A 40 2.89 5.69 -7.31
C ALA A 40 2.84 5.45 -5.79
N MET A 41 1.66 5.58 -5.17
CA MET A 41 1.47 5.25 -3.75
C MET A 41 1.70 3.75 -3.46
N TYR A 42 1.32 2.87 -4.39
CA TYR A 42 1.60 1.44 -4.28
C TYR A 42 3.10 1.16 -4.32
N ASP A 43 3.80 1.70 -5.32
CA ASP A 43 5.24 1.51 -5.47
C ASP A 43 6.01 2.03 -4.24
N GLU A 44 5.61 3.19 -3.71
CA GLU A 44 6.17 3.75 -2.48
C GLU A 44 5.94 2.86 -1.26
N ALA A 45 4.72 2.32 -1.09
CA ALA A 45 4.40 1.42 0.01
C ALA A 45 5.19 0.11 -0.06
N VAL A 46 5.30 -0.51 -1.25
CA VAL A 46 6.10 -1.72 -1.45
C VAL A 46 7.57 -1.47 -1.12
N LYS A 47 8.12 -0.34 -1.59
CA LYS A 47 9.49 0.06 -1.29
C LYS A 47 9.70 0.21 0.23
N HIS A 48 8.80 0.91 0.91
CA HIS A 48 8.88 1.10 2.36
C HIS A 48 8.87 -0.23 3.14
N PHE A 49 8.04 -1.18 2.73
CA PHE A 49 7.96 -2.47 3.41
C PHE A 49 9.19 -3.34 3.17
N ARG A 50 9.81 -3.25 1.98
CA ARG A 50 11.06 -3.97 1.66
C ARG A 50 12.30 -3.36 2.34
N GLU A 51 12.41 -2.02 2.38
CA GLU A 51 13.57 -1.35 2.98
C GLU A 51 13.71 -1.64 4.49
N LYS A 52 12.59 -1.84 5.19
CA LYS A 52 12.56 -2.27 6.59
C LYS A 52 13.15 -3.66 6.85
N GLU A 53 13.35 -4.50 5.84
CA GLU A 53 14.13 -5.74 5.99
C GLU A 53 15.64 -5.49 6.03
N THR A 54 16.12 -4.42 5.38
CA THR A 54 17.55 -4.18 5.16
C THR A 54 18.22 -3.46 6.34
N GLU A 55 17.43 -2.78 7.17
CA GLU A 55 17.89 -2.02 8.35
C GLU A 55 17.97 -2.86 9.66
N ARG A 56 17.87 -4.19 9.57
CA ARG A 56 17.88 -5.11 10.74
C ARG A 56 19.13 -5.97 10.86
#